data_AF-A0AAE1QPG3-F1
#
_entry.id   AF-A0AAE1QPG3-F1
#
_cell.length_a   1.000
_cell.length_b   1.000
_cell.length_c   1.000
_cell.angle_alpha   90.00
_cell.angle_beta   90.00
_cell.angle_gamma   90.00
#
_symmetry.space_group_name_H-M   'P 1'
#
loop_
_entity.id
_entity.type
_entity.pdbx_description
1 polymer ?
#
loop_
_entity_poly.entity_id
_entity_poly.type
_entity_poly.pdbx_seq_one_letter_code
_entity_poly.pdbx_strand_id
1 'polypeptide(L)'
;MFNKFLGLLAWTGLWQPELVVLNGGTTTTTTTTRVDLNTTDMVTTTSIFMQGLVDHFVSGDGQKVSYEALEQSTFYSQTLGEFGVLLQSTDPRQMTQPQRKAFFINLYNILTVHAILSRDPLPESTISVPNFWQRYAYKVGPFTLHLDHMEHGILRGNRAHPTTGTVMFPSGDPRSSLTLPLDTRIHGALNCGALSCPPLRSYSAASDTLEEELDGALSVFCNKGVKVAGDGSLLVNSIFKWFRVDFASTEQQALRWLSGCVNNASLSQKLLDASLGKRSVSYEYDWTLNAMWVEKLEIPEVTSRGMKQ
;
A
#
# COMPACT_ATOMS: atom_id res chain seq x y z
N MET A 1 24.37 10.67 10.90
CA MET A 1 24.47 12.14 10.78
C MET A 1 23.72 12.70 9.57
N PHE A 2 23.45 11.92 8.52
CA PHE A 2 22.72 12.36 7.32
C PHE A 2 21.23 12.73 7.57
N ASN A 3 20.52 12.00 8.44
CA ASN A 3 19.11 12.27 8.78
C ASN A 3 18.88 13.54 9.64
N LYS A 4 19.92 14.12 10.25
CA LYS A 4 19.75 15.38 11.01
C LYS A 4 19.79 16.62 10.11
N PHE A 5 20.38 16.52 8.92
CA PHE A 5 20.51 17.66 8.00
C PHE A 5 19.21 17.94 7.22
N LEU A 6 18.45 16.91 6.89
CA LEU A 6 17.13 17.05 6.26
C LEU A 6 16.08 17.63 7.22
N GLY A 7 16.21 17.38 8.53
CA GLY A 7 15.31 17.93 9.55
C GLY A 7 15.40 19.45 9.73
N LEU A 8 16.55 20.07 9.43
CA LEU A 8 16.72 21.52 9.54
C LEU A 8 16.15 22.29 8.34
N LEU A 9 16.14 21.69 7.15
CA LEU A 9 15.61 22.32 5.93
C LEU A 9 14.09 22.20 5.79
N ALA A 10 13.46 21.22 6.45
CA ALA A 10 12.00 21.12 6.51
C ALA A 10 11.35 22.22 7.38
N TRP A 11 12.13 22.89 8.26
CA TRP A 11 11.62 23.92 9.17
C TRP A 11 11.47 25.31 8.54
N THR A 12 12.07 25.56 7.37
CA THR A 12 12.00 26.86 6.68
C THR A 12 10.87 26.98 5.66
N GLY A 13 10.01 25.96 5.51
CA GLY A 13 8.86 26.00 4.59
C GLY A 13 9.23 26.14 3.09
N LEU A 14 10.51 25.96 2.74
CA LEU A 14 11.06 26.28 1.41
C LEU A 14 11.34 25.05 0.52
N TRP A 15 11.00 23.84 0.97
CA TRP A 15 11.09 22.63 0.14
C TRP A 15 9.88 21.73 0.39
N GLN A 16 8.85 21.90 -0.44
CA GLN A 16 7.85 20.86 -0.65
C GLN A 16 8.42 19.91 -1.71
N PRO A 17 8.50 18.59 -1.48
CA PRO A 17 8.85 17.68 -2.54
C PRO A 17 7.90 17.91 -3.71
N GLU A 18 8.45 18.08 -4.91
CA GLU A 18 7.66 18.30 -6.12
C GLU A 18 6.61 17.19 -6.25
N LEU A 19 5.33 17.59 -6.17
CA LEU A 19 4.19 16.68 -6.27
C LEU A 19 4.02 16.27 -7.73
N VAL A 20 4.08 14.96 -7.98
CA VAL A 20 3.91 14.35 -9.29
C VAL A 20 2.50 13.77 -9.39
N VAL A 21 1.65 14.41 -10.19
CA VAL A 21 0.28 13.93 -10.44
C VAL A 21 0.27 12.98 -11.64
N LEU A 22 0.19 11.67 -11.38
CA LEU A 22 0.41 10.63 -12.37
C LEU A 22 -0.74 10.46 -13.39
N ASN A 23 -1.92 10.99 -13.10
CA ASN A 23 -3.06 11.03 -14.03
C ASN A 23 -3.41 12.46 -14.47
N GLY A 24 -2.47 13.41 -14.40
CA GLY A 24 -2.73 14.84 -14.61
C GLY A 24 -2.74 15.31 -16.08
N GLY A 25 -2.50 14.43 -17.05
CA GLY A 25 -2.49 14.80 -18.47
C GLY A 25 -3.84 15.36 -18.96
N THR A 26 -3.82 16.47 -19.68
CA THR A 26 -4.98 16.97 -20.42
C THR A 26 -5.28 16.01 -21.57
N THR A 27 -6.41 15.34 -21.51
CA THR A 27 -7.01 14.75 -22.72
C THR A 27 -7.28 15.89 -23.69
N THR A 28 -6.47 15.97 -24.74
CA THR A 28 -6.83 16.68 -25.96
C THR A 28 -8.25 16.26 -26.32
N THR A 29 -9.11 17.24 -26.58
CA THR A 29 -10.52 17.09 -26.86
C THR A 29 -10.74 16.24 -28.12
N THR A 30 -10.62 14.92 -28.01
CA THR A 30 -11.32 14.02 -28.90
C THR A 30 -12.70 13.90 -28.31
N THR A 31 -13.72 14.26 -29.08
CA THR A 31 -15.15 14.15 -28.77
C THR A 31 -15.53 12.68 -28.59
N THR A 32 -15.02 12.05 -27.53
CA THR A 32 -15.53 10.80 -27.00
C THR A 32 -16.57 11.22 -26.00
N THR A 33 -17.83 10.86 -26.27
CA THR A 33 -18.98 11.01 -25.40
C THR A 33 -18.55 10.87 -23.95
N ARG A 34 -18.67 11.94 -23.15
CA ARG A 34 -18.38 11.90 -21.71
C ARG A 34 -19.26 10.80 -21.14
N VAL A 35 -18.67 9.64 -20.84
CA VAL A 35 -19.36 8.63 -20.07
C VAL A 35 -19.33 9.19 -18.65
N ASP A 36 -20.41 9.88 -18.27
CA ASP A 36 -20.67 10.25 -16.89
C ASP A 36 -20.95 8.94 -16.13
N LEU A 37 -19.88 8.22 -15.78
CA LEU A 37 -19.99 7.05 -14.91
C LEU A 37 -20.59 7.52 -13.59
N ASN A 38 -21.65 6.85 -13.15
CA ASN A 38 -22.17 7.11 -11.82
C ASN A 38 -21.12 6.64 -10.79
N THR A 39 -21.20 7.11 -9.55
CA THR A 39 -20.18 6.80 -8.54
C THR A 39 -20.07 5.30 -8.21
N THR A 40 -21.16 4.53 -8.35
CA THR A 40 -21.15 3.07 -8.16
C THR A 40 -20.34 2.36 -9.24
N ASP A 41 -20.39 2.87 -10.48
CA ASP A 41 -19.61 2.35 -11.59
C ASP A 41 -18.12 2.52 -11.30
N MET A 42 -17.67 3.68 -10.78
CA MET A 42 -16.25 3.91 -10.50
C MET A 42 -15.67 2.99 -9.42
N VAL A 43 -16.43 2.69 -8.36
CA VAL A 43 -15.95 1.74 -7.33
C VAL A 43 -15.71 0.38 -7.98
N THR A 44 -16.68 -0.08 -8.78
CA THR A 44 -16.59 -1.36 -9.51
C THR A 44 -15.43 -1.34 -10.51
N THR A 45 -15.26 -0.27 -11.29
CA THR A 45 -14.13 -0.08 -12.20
C THR A 45 -12.80 -0.17 -11.47
N THR A 46 -12.69 0.43 -10.28
CA THR A 46 -11.47 0.40 -9.46
C THR A 46 -11.17 -1.01 -8.96
N SER A 47 -12.18 -1.75 -8.48
CA SER A 47 -12.03 -3.15 -8.07
C SER A 47 -11.66 -4.05 -9.24
N ILE A 48 -12.26 -3.86 -10.42
CA ILE A 48 -11.93 -4.63 -11.63
C ILE A 48 -10.49 -4.33 -12.08
N PHE A 49 -10.08 -3.06 -12.09
CA PHE A 49 -8.71 -2.69 -12.42
C PHE A 49 -7.71 -3.35 -11.48
N MET A 50 -7.97 -3.27 -10.17
CA MET A 50 -7.11 -3.90 -9.16
C MET A 50 -7.09 -5.43 -9.30
N GLN A 51 -8.23 -6.04 -9.62
CA GLN A 51 -8.31 -7.49 -9.85
C GLN A 51 -7.47 -7.90 -11.06
N GLY A 52 -7.57 -7.18 -12.19
CA GLY A 52 -6.74 -7.44 -13.36
C GLY A 52 -5.24 -7.26 -13.09
N LEU A 53 -4.86 -6.29 -12.25
CA LEU A 53 -3.48 -6.13 -11.79
C LEU A 53 -3.02 -7.38 -11.01
N VAL A 54 -3.83 -7.83 -10.06
CA VAL A 54 -3.52 -9.02 -9.23
C VAL A 54 -3.43 -10.29 -10.06
N ASP A 55 -4.43 -10.55 -10.90
CA ASP A 55 -4.54 -11.80 -11.66
C ASP A 55 -3.42 -12.01 -12.68
N HIS A 56 -2.90 -10.92 -13.24
CA HIS A 56 -1.93 -11.00 -14.34
C HIS A 56 -0.49 -10.69 -13.93
N PHE A 57 -0.27 -9.92 -12.87
CA PHE A 57 1.06 -9.36 -12.55
C PHE A 57 1.52 -9.62 -11.13
N VAL A 58 0.72 -10.24 -10.28
CA VAL A 58 1.07 -10.53 -8.88
C VAL A 58 1.24 -12.04 -8.70
N SER A 59 2.19 -12.45 -7.85
CA SER A 59 2.36 -13.86 -7.49
C SER A 59 1.08 -14.42 -6.85
N GLY A 60 0.84 -15.73 -6.97
CA GLY A 60 -0.40 -16.35 -6.47
C GLY A 60 -0.66 -16.21 -4.96
N ASP A 61 0.36 -15.86 -4.17
CA ASP A 61 0.24 -15.56 -2.74
C ASP A 61 0.09 -14.06 -2.42
N GLY A 62 0.03 -13.22 -3.47
CA GLY A 62 -0.11 -11.76 -3.43
C GLY A 62 1.16 -11.00 -3.01
N GLN A 63 2.29 -11.67 -2.74
CA GLN A 63 3.45 -11.03 -2.09
C GLN A 63 4.35 -10.26 -3.06
N LYS A 64 4.49 -10.71 -4.32
CA LYS A 64 5.43 -10.12 -5.28
C LYS A 64 4.73 -9.65 -6.55
N VAL A 65 5.29 -8.63 -7.21
CA VAL A 65 4.77 -7.99 -8.42
C VAL A 65 5.78 -8.08 -9.56
N SER A 66 5.35 -8.45 -10.76
CA SER A 66 6.19 -8.40 -11.97
C SER A 66 6.14 -7.00 -12.55
N TYR A 67 6.97 -6.10 -12.03
CA TYR A 67 7.08 -4.73 -12.55
C TYR A 67 7.55 -4.70 -14.01
N GLU A 68 8.44 -5.62 -14.41
CA GLU A 68 8.89 -5.76 -15.80
C GLU A 68 7.73 -6.11 -16.75
N ALA A 69 6.86 -7.08 -16.38
CA ALA A 69 5.72 -7.43 -17.21
C ALA A 69 4.67 -6.29 -17.27
N LEU A 70 4.51 -5.52 -16.19
CA LEU A 70 3.66 -4.33 -16.17
C LEU A 70 4.17 -3.25 -17.12
N GLU A 71 5.48 -2.96 -17.08
CA GLU A 71 6.13 -1.97 -17.96
C GLU A 71 6.00 -2.33 -19.45
N GLN A 72 6.09 -3.62 -19.77
CA GLN A 72 5.96 -4.11 -21.15
C GLN A 72 4.50 -4.25 -21.64
N SER A 73 3.51 -4.11 -20.76
CA SER A 73 2.11 -4.32 -21.10
C SER A 73 1.45 -3.05 -21.66
N THR A 74 1.28 -3.02 -22.98
CA THR A 74 0.52 -1.96 -23.67
C THR A 74 -0.94 -1.93 -23.22
N PHE A 75 -1.53 -3.09 -22.94
CA PHE A 75 -2.88 -3.20 -22.40
C PHE A 75 -2.96 -2.52 -21.02
N TYR A 76 -2.06 -2.85 -20.09
CA TYR A 76 -2.06 -2.24 -18.76
C TYR A 76 -1.87 -0.73 -18.82
N SER A 77 -0.90 -0.25 -19.58
CA SER A 77 -0.64 1.20 -19.72
C SER A 77 -1.83 1.95 -20.32
N GLN A 78 -2.50 1.39 -21.34
CA GLN A 78 -3.72 1.98 -21.90
C GLN A 78 -4.85 2.00 -20.86
N THR A 79 -5.14 0.87 -20.21
CA THR A 79 -6.20 0.78 -19.19
C THR A 79 -5.93 1.72 -18.03
N LEU A 80 -4.67 1.87 -17.60
CA LEU A 80 -4.26 2.80 -16.54
C LEU A 80 -4.50 4.27 -16.94
N GLY A 81 -4.25 4.61 -18.21
CA GLY A 81 -4.55 5.93 -18.76
C GLY A 81 -6.06 6.24 -18.75
N GLU A 82 -6.88 5.31 -19.25
CA GLU A 82 -8.35 5.42 -19.25
C GLU A 82 -8.91 5.52 -17.83
N PHE A 83 -8.46 4.63 -16.93
CA PHE A 83 -8.77 4.67 -15.51
C PHE A 83 -8.41 6.02 -14.87
N GLY A 84 -7.22 6.53 -15.18
CA GLY A 84 -6.74 7.84 -14.73
C GLY A 84 -7.66 8.99 -15.13
N VAL A 85 -8.23 8.96 -16.33
CA VAL A 85 -9.20 9.96 -16.82
C VAL A 85 -10.52 9.85 -16.05
N LEU A 86 -11.05 8.64 -15.85
CA LEU A 86 -12.30 8.40 -15.11
C LEU A 86 -12.20 8.85 -13.64
N LEU A 87 -11.05 8.68 -13.00
CA LEU A 87 -10.81 9.21 -11.65
C LEU A 87 -11.04 10.72 -11.57
N GLN A 88 -10.66 11.48 -12.61
CA GLN A 88 -10.80 12.94 -12.60
C GLN A 88 -12.27 13.42 -12.63
N SER A 89 -13.22 12.59 -13.07
CA SER A 89 -14.66 12.89 -13.04
C SER A 89 -15.40 12.31 -11.84
N THR A 90 -14.69 11.62 -10.94
CA THR A 90 -15.30 10.93 -9.78
C THR A 90 -15.41 11.84 -8.56
N ASP A 91 -16.59 11.92 -7.94
CA ASP A 91 -16.75 12.54 -6.62
C ASP A 91 -16.85 11.49 -5.50
N PRO A 92 -15.75 11.18 -4.79
CA PRO A 92 -15.74 10.14 -3.75
C PRO A 92 -16.59 10.49 -2.50
N ARG A 93 -17.07 11.73 -2.38
CA ARG A 93 -17.99 12.13 -1.31
C ARG A 93 -19.37 11.47 -1.45
N GLN A 94 -19.77 11.12 -2.68
CA GLN A 94 -21.06 10.49 -2.98
C GLN A 94 -21.08 8.97 -2.69
N MET A 95 -19.91 8.37 -2.45
CA MET A 95 -19.81 6.95 -2.09
C MET A 95 -20.28 6.69 -0.66
N THR A 96 -20.95 5.56 -0.44
CA THR A 96 -21.21 5.05 0.92
C THR A 96 -19.90 4.71 1.64
N GLN A 97 -19.93 4.51 2.96
CA GLN A 97 -18.69 4.19 3.69
C GLN A 97 -18.01 2.88 3.20
N PRO A 98 -18.72 1.75 2.98
CA PRO A 98 -18.10 0.55 2.42
C PRO A 98 -17.51 0.77 1.03
N GLN A 99 -18.26 1.42 0.14
CA GLN A 99 -17.81 1.79 -1.20
C GLN A 99 -16.54 2.63 -1.18
N ARG A 100 -16.51 3.67 -0.34
CA ARG A 100 -15.37 4.57 -0.18
C ARG A 100 -14.15 3.84 0.38
N LYS A 101 -14.35 2.94 1.34
CA LYS A 101 -13.28 2.12 1.95
C LYS A 101 -12.64 1.22 0.89
N ALA A 102 -13.44 0.42 0.17
CA ALA A 102 -12.97 -0.45 -0.90
C ALA A 102 -12.24 0.36 -2.00
N PHE A 103 -12.85 1.48 -2.43
CA PHE A 103 -12.27 2.38 -3.43
C PHE A 103 -10.89 2.87 -3.02
N PHE A 104 -10.71 3.42 -1.81
CA PHE A 104 -9.42 3.98 -1.40
C PHE A 104 -8.37 2.93 -1.04
N ILE A 105 -8.75 1.73 -0.60
CA ILE A 105 -7.79 0.63 -0.42
C ILE A 105 -7.22 0.22 -1.79
N ASN A 106 -8.09 -0.04 -2.76
CA ASN A 106 -7.65 -0.37 -4.11
C ASN A 106 -6.85 0.77 -4.74
N LEU A 107 -7.33 2.01 -4.62
CA LEU A 107 -6.66 3.17 -5.21
C LEU A 107 -5.27 3.42 -4.60
N TYR A 108 -5.11 3.23 -3.28
CA TYR A 108 -3.79 3.27 -2.64
C TYR A 108 -2.85 2.23 -3.25
N ASN A 109 -3.29 0.98 -3.35
CA ASN A 109 -2.47 -0.11 -3.89
C ASN A 109 -2.11 0.11 -5.37
N ILE A 110 -3.06 0.59 -6.18
CA ILE A 110 -2.84 0.96 -7.59
C ILE A 110 -1.83 2.11 -7.68
N LEU A 111 -2.00 3.16 -6.87
CA LEU A 111 -1.09 4.31 -6.86
C LEU A 111 0.32 3.91 -6.40
N THR A 112 0.45 3.01 -5.41
CA THR A 112 1.76 2.47 -4.99
C THR A 112 2.48 1.79 -6.17
N VAL A 113 1.80 0.90 -6.89
CA VAL A 113 2.38 0.20 -8.04
C VAL A 113 2.76 1.19 -9.16
N HIS A 114 1.87 2.11 -9.50
CA HIS A 114 2.14 3.12 -10.54
C HIS A 114 3.28 4.07 -10.13
N ALA A 115 3.35 4.47 -8.86
CA ALA A 115 4.44 5.31 -8.34
C ALA A 115 5.80 4.59 -8.44
N ILE A 116 5.85 3.29 -8.15
CA ILE A 116 7.06 2.48 -8.33
C ILE A 116 7.45 2.39 -9.80
N LEU A 117 6.50 2.11 -10.70
CA LEU A 117 6.73 2.05 -12.15
C LEU A 117 7.13 3.39 -12.77
N SER A 118 6.76 4.51 -12.16
CA SER A 118 7.17 5.85 -12.63
C SER A 118 8.65 6.18 -12.38
N ARG A 119 9.41 5.23 -11.80
CA ARG A 119 10.84 5.34 -11.55
C ARG A 119 11.61 4.56 -12.60
N ASP A 120 12.58 5.22 -13.22
CA ASP A 120 13.60 4.58 -14.05
C ASP A 120 15.00 4.95 -13.49
N PRO A 121 15.79 3.96 -13.01
CA PRO A 121 15.43 2.55 -12.84
C PRO A 121 14.41 2.34 -11.70
N LEU A 122 13.83 1.13 -11.64
CA LEU A 122 13.02 0.70 -10.48
C LEU A 122 13.81 0.88 -9.17
N PRO A 123 13.18 1.36 -8.09
CA PRO A 123 13.86 1.57 -6.84
C PRO A 123 14.13 0.24 -6.13
N GLU A 124 15.26 0.12 -5.42
CA GLU A 124 15.51 -1.05 -4.55
C GLU A 124 14.51 -1.14 -3.39
N SER A 125 13.90 -0.02 -3.00
CA SER A 125 12.91 0.09 -1.94
C SER A 125 12.09 1.38 -2.08
N THR A 126 10.83 1.38 -1.67
CA THR A 126 10.03 2.61 -1.60
C THR A 126 10.56 3.62 -0.58
N ILE A 127 11.23 3.16 0.49
CA ILE A 127 11.82 4.08 1.50
C ILE A 127 13.09 4.78 1.01
N SER A 128 13.74 4.26 -0.04
CA SER A 128 14.91 4.93 -0.64
C SER A 128 14.50 6.07 -1.59
N VAL A 129 13.22 6.12 -2.00
CA VAL A 129 12.67 7.19 -2.81
C VAL A 129 12.26 8.36 -1.90
N PRO A 130 12.86 9.55 -2.05
CA PRO A 130 12.55 10.69 -1.17
C PRO A 130 11.06 11.06 -1.22
N ASN A 131 10.43 11.08 -0.05
CA ASN A 131 9.02 11.44 0.15
C ASN A 131 8.04 10.60 -0.68
N PHE A 132 8.35 9.31 -0.92
CA PHE A 132 7.54 8.43 -1.77
C PHE A 132 6.02 8.57 -1.52
N TRP A 133 5.59 8.56 -0.25
CA TRP A 133 4.18 8.64 0.14
C TRP A 133 3.51 10.02 -0.04
N GLN A 134 4.29 11.10 -0.13
CA GLN A 134 3.76 12.46 -0.38
C GLN A 134 4.05 12.94 -1.82
N ARG A 135 4.94 12.27 -2.56
CA ARG A 135 5.43 12.70 -3.86
C ARG A 135 4.48 12.36 -5.00
N TYR A 136 3.88 11.16 -4.99
CA TYR A 136 3.04 10.70 -6.10
C TYR A 136 1.56 10.79 -5.74
N ALA A 137 0.77 11.32 -6.66
CA ALA A 137 -0.65 11.56 -6.43
C ALA A 137 -1.52 11.24 -7.64
N TYR A 138 -2.80 11.00 -7.37
CA TYR A 138 -3.87 11.06 -8.36
C TYR A 138 -4.78 12.25 -8.12
N LYS A 139 -5.31 12.80 -9.20
CA LYS A 139 -6.49 13.66 -9.22
C LYS A 139 -7.74 12.80 -9.23
N VAL A 140 -8.56 12.95 -8.19
CA VAL A 140 -9.83 12.24 -7.98
C VAL A 140 -10.92 13.29 -7.81
N GLY A 141 -11.64 13.58 -8.90
CA GLY A 141 -12.58 14.71 -8.96
C GLY A 141 -11.91 16.03 -8.57
N PRO A 142 -12.41 16.72 -7.53
CA PRO A 142 -11.84 17.98 -7.07
C PRO A 142 -10.58 17.82 -6.19
N PHE A 143 -10.19 16.58 -5.83
CA PHE A 143 -9.12 16.33 -4.88
C PHE A 143 -7.85 15.84 -5.57
N THR A 144 -6.69 16.28 -5.10
CA THR A 144 -5.39 15.67 -5.41
C THR A 144 -4.90 14.93 -4.18
N LEU A 145 -4.77 13.61 -4.31
CA LEU A 145 -4.54 12.69 -3.19
C LEU A 145 -3.28 11.87 -3.44
N HIS A 146 -2.31 11.96 -2.54
CA HIS A 146 -1.15 11.08 -2.46
C HIS A 146 -1.41 9.96 -1.43
N LEU A 147 -0.49 9.01 -1.33
CA LEU A 147 -0.63 7.82 -0.48
C LEU A 147 -0.91 8.17 0.99
N ASP A 148 -0.19 9.14 1.57
CA ASP A 148 -0.42 9.60 2.95
C ASP A 148 -1.84 10.16 3.17
N HIS A 149 -2.40 10.88 2.18
CA HIS A 149 -3.78 11.38 2.28
C HIS A 149 -4.77 10.21 2.33
N MET A 150 -4.58 9.19 1.49
CA MET A 150 -5.46 8.02 1.43
C MET A 150 -5.34 7.17 2.70
N GLU A 151 -4.12 6.85 3.12
CA GLU A 151 -3.89 5.98 4.26
C GLU A 151 -4.22 6.68 5.59
N HIS A 152 -3.60 7.83 5.85
CA HIS A 152 -3.70 8.48 7.15
C HIS A 152 -4.91 9.41 7.26
N GLY A 153 -5.15 10.22 6.22
CA GLY A 153 -6.25 11.17 6.18
C GLY A 153 -7.63 10.52 6.02
N ILE A 154 -7.73 9.52 5.15
CA ILE A 154 -9.01 8.89 4.78
C ILE A 154 -9.25 7.60 5.56
N LEU A 155 -8.40 6.58 5.40
CA LEU A 155 -8.64 5.23 5.90
C LEU A 155 -8.36 5.05 7.41
N ARG A 156 -7.38 5.79 7.96
CA ARG A 156 -7.04 5.76 9.40
C ARG A 156 -7.79 6.80 10.23
N GLY A 157 -8.88 7.37 9.74
CA GLY A 157 -9.66 8.35 10.50
C GLY A 157 -8.92 9.66 10.79
N ASN A 158 -8.11 10.12 9.84
CA ASN A 158 -7.28 11.33 9.97
C ASN A 158 -6.36 11.32 11.20
N ARG A 159 -5.95 10.12 11.65
CA ARG A 159 -4.95 9.98 12.70
C ARG A 159 -3.60 10.49 12.21
N ALA A 160 -2.83 11.01 13.15
CA ALA A 160 -1.47 11.46 12.88
C ALA A 160 -0.62 10.34 12.24
N HIS A 161 0.25 10.74 11.33
CA HIS A 161 1.27 9.86 10.77
C HIS A 161 2.16 9.31 11.91
N PRO A 162 2.41 7.99 11.99
CA PRO A 162 3.06 7.37 13.15
C PRO A 162 4.50 7.87 13.38
N THR A 163 5.24 8.17 12.32
CA THR A 163 6.61 8.66 12.39
C THR A 163 6.74 10.18 12.59
N THR A 164 5.94 10.98 11.88
CA THR A 164 6.10 12.45 11.86
C THR A 164 5.16 13.17 12.81
N GLY A 165 4.08 12.54 13.26
CA GLY A 165 3.04 13.18 14.07
C GLY A 165 2.11 14.11 13.28
N THR A 166 2.29 14.22 11.96
CA THR A 166 1.52 15.14 11.11
C THR A 166 0.08 14.63 10.92
N VAL A 167 -0.90 15.52 11.07
CA VAL A 167 -2.30 15.29 10.69
C VAL A 167 -2.49 15.70 9.23
N MET A 168 -3.15 14.86 8.43
CA MET A 168 -3.29 15.08 6.99
C MET A 168 -4.28 16.18 6.64
N PHE A 169 -5.44 16.18 7.30
CA PHE A 169 -6.52 17.12 7.04
C PHE A 169 -6.76 17.97 8.29
N PRO A 170 -6.11 19.13 8.42
CA PRO A 170 -6.37 20.06 9.52
C PRO A 170 -7.81 20.61 9.48
N SER A 171 -8.22 21.31 10.53
CA SER A 171 -9.56 21.90 10.61
C SER A 171 -9.86 22.79 9.40
N GLY A 172 -11.01 22.58 8.75
CA GLY A 172 -11.41 23.32 7.56
C GLY A 172 -10.90 22.76 6.23
N ASP A 173 -10.07 21.71 6.24
CA ASP A 173 -9.62 21.07 5.00
C ASP A 173 -10.79 20.35 4.32
N PRO A 174 -11.14 20.66 3.06
CA PRO A 174 -12.29 20.06 2.38
C PRO A 174 -12.15 18.53 2.20
N ARG A 175 -10.92 17.99 2.23
CA ARG A 175 -10.66 16.55 2.14
C ARG A 175 -11.10 15.79 3.37
N SER A 176 -11.32 16.45 4.52
CA SER A 176 -11.87 15.82 5.72
C SER A 176 -13.27 15.22 5.49
N SER A 177 -14.00 15.68 4.46
CA SER A 177 -15.27 15.08 4.03
C SER A 177 -15.14 13.63 3.53
N LEU A 178 -13.92 13.18 3.24
CA LEU A 178 -13.63 11.82 2.78
C LEU A 178 -13.33 10.86 3.93
N THR A 179 -12.94 11.38 5.10
CA THR A 179 -12.46 10.59 6.23
C THR A 179 -13.48 9.53 6.69
N LEU A 180 -12.97 8.32 6.92
CA LEU A 180 -13.74 7.18 7.42
C LEU A 180 -13.32 6.87 8.87
N PRO A 181 -14.19 6.25 9.69
CA PRO A 181 -13.75 5.66 10.95
C PRO A 181 -12.61 4.67 10.72
N LEU A 182 -11.63 4.65 11.63
CA LEU A 182 -10.53 3.68 11.56
C LEU A 182 -11.11 2.25 11.60
N ASP A 183 -10.74 1.47 10.60
CA ASP A 183 -10.88 0.02 10.56
C ASP A 183 -9.47 -0.59 10.61
N THR A 184 -9.15 -1.35 11.65
CA THR A 184 -7.79 -1.89 11.83
C THR A 184 -7.39 -2.90 10.75
N ARG A 185 -8.36 -3.47 10.02
CA ARG A 185 -8.09 -4.47 8.96
C ARG A 185 -7.38 -3.88 7.75
N ILE A 186 -7.40 -2.55 7.57
CA ILE A 186 -6.64 -1.89 6.50
C ILE A 186 -5.14 -2.17 6.58
N HIS A 187 -4.60 -2.44 7.78
CA HIS A 187 -3.19 -2.79 7.97
C HIS A 187 -2.82 -4.16 7.39
N GLY A 188 -3.82 -5.00 7.07
CA GLY A 188 -3.66 -6.22 6.29
C GLY A 188 -3.97 -6.05 4.80
N ALA A 189 -4.39 -4.86 4.36
CA ALA A 189 -4.91 -4.62 3.02
C ALA A 189 -4.09 -3.63 2.18
N LEU A 190 -3.33 -2.75 2.82
CA LEU A 190 -2.49 -1.74 2.17
C LEU A 190 -1.08 -2.27 1.93
N ASN A 191 -0.66 -2.31 0.67
CA ASN A 191 0.68 -2.71 0.27
C ASN A 191 1.48 -1.50 -0.21
N CYS A 192 2.65 -1.34 0.39
CA CYS A 192 3.59 -0.24 0.25
C CYS A 192 4.80 -0.55 -0.66
N GLY A 193 4.77 -1.67 -1.38
CA GLY A 193 5.83 -2.10 -2.30
C GLY A 193 7.02 -2.84 -1.67
N ALA A 194 6.96 -3.21 -0.40
CA ALA A 194 8.02 -3.92 0.32
C ALA A 194 7.68 -5.39 0.56
N LEU A 195 8.71 -6.26 0.66
CA LEU A 195 8.53 -7.70 0.91
C LEU A 195 7.76 -8.02 2.20
N SER A 196 7.86 -7.16 3.21
CA SER A 196 7.10 -7.31 4.46
C SER A 196 5.69 -6.69 4.44
N CYS A 197 5.27 -6.03 3.34
CA CYS A 197 3.91 -5.50 3.26
C CYS A 197 2.89 -6.66 3.17
N PRO A 198 1.62 -6.44 3.55
CA PRO A 198 0.55 -7.41 3.32
C PRO A 198 0.38 -7.78 1.84
N PRO A 199 -0.16 -8.97 1.51
CA PRO A 199 -0.41 -9.36 0.12
C PRO A 199 -1.31 -8.37 -0.62
N LEU A 200 -0.99 -8.08 -1.88
CA LEU A 200 -1.87 -7.33 -2.78
C LEU A 200 -3.12 -8.15 -3.10
N ARG A 201 -4.27 -7.49 -3.02
CA ARG A 201 -5.60 -8.04 -3.33
C ARG A 201 -6.49 -6.96 -3.93
N SER A 202 -7.55 -7.38 -4.60
CA SER A 202 -8.68 -6.50 -4.92
C SER A 202 -9.74 -6.58 -3.82
N TYR A 203 -10.41 -5.46 -3.58
CA TYR A 203 -11.49 -5.34 -2.61
C TYR A 203 -12.77 -4.86 -3.29
N SER A 204 -13.87 -5.55 -3.04
CA SER A 204 -15.17 -5.32 -3.65
C SER A 204 -15.99 -4.29 -2.86
N ALA A 205 -16.95 -3.64 -3.53
CA ALA A 205 -17.76 -2.59 -2.91
C ALA A 205 -18.95 -3.10 -2.08
N ALA A 206 -19.37 -4.35 -2.30
CA ALA A 206 -20.51 -4.95 -1.62
C ALA A 206 -20.16 -5.13 -0.13
N SER A 207 -20.99 -4.60 0.77
CA SER A 207 -20.65 -4.51 2.20
C SER A 207 -20.27 -5.85 2.80
N ASP A 208 -21.09 -6.89 2.62
CA ASP A 208 -20.82 -8.20 3.22
C ASP A 208 -19.54 -8.83 2.64
N THR A 209 -19.33 -8.69 1.33
CA THR A 209 -18.12 -9.17 0.66
C THR A 209 -16.86 -8.43 1.13
N LEU A 210 -16.93 -7.10 1.26
CA LEU A 210 -15.80 -6.28 1.71
C LEU A 210 -15.35 -6.66 3.13
N GLU A 211 -16.31 -6.89 4.02
CA GLU A 211 -16.02 -7.28 5.40
C GLU A 211 -15.30 -8.63 5.46
N GLU A 212 -15.75 -9.62 4.70
CA GLU A 212 -15.09 -10.94 4.57
C GLU A 212 -13.69 -10.83 3.95
N GLU A 213 -13.53 -10.02 2.89
CA GLU A 213 -12.25 -9.78 2.23
C GLU A 213 -11.23 -9.14 3.18
N LEU A 214 -11.67 -8.15 3.98
CA LEU A 214 -10.83 -7.47 4.97
C LEU A 214 -10.47 -8.39 6.15
N ASP A 215 -11.40 -9.19 6.64
CA ASP A 215 -11.14 -10.20 7.68
C ASP A 215 -10.10 -11.22 7.18
N GLY A 216 -10.28 -11.72 5.96
CA GLY A 216 -9.34 -12.63 5.33
C GLY A 216 -7.96 -12.01 5.10
N ALA A 217 -7.89 -10.74 4.71
CA ALA A 217 -6.65 -10.01 4.50
C ALA A 217 -5.88 -9.82 5.82
N LEU A 218 -6.57 -9.38 6.87
CA LEU A 218 -5.97 -9.21 8.19
C LEU A 218 -5.54 -10.56 8.77
N SER A 219 -6.34 -11.61 8.65
CA SER A 219 -6.00 -12.95 9.14
C SER A 219 -4.71 -13.46 8.47
N VAL A 220 -4.60 -13.36 7.14
CA VAL A 220 -3.37 -13.74 6.43
C VAL A 220 -2.18 -12.92 6.90
N PHE A 221 -2.36 -11.61 7.06
CA PHE A 221 -1.28 -10.72 7.52
C PHE A 221 -0.81 -11.06 8.94
N CYS A 222 -1.72 -11.26 9.89
CA CYS A 222 -1.39 -11.65 11.27
C CYS A 222 -0.62 -12.98 11.32
N ASN A 223 -1.03 -13.97 10.54
CA ASN A 223 -0.38 -15.28 10.54
C ASN A 223 0.98 -15.28 9.83
N LYS A 224 1.18 -14.44 8.80
CA LYS A 224 2.50 -14.26 8.15
C LYS A 224 3.43 -13.34 8.94
N GLY A 225 2.87 -12.38 9.66
CA GLY A 225 3.57 -11.30 10.34
C GLY A 225 4.15 -11.66 11.71
N VAL A 226 4.02 -12.91 12.17
CA VAL A 226 4.59 -13.36 13.44
C VAL A 226 5.32 -14.68 13.25
N LYS A 227 6.59 -14.71 13.65
CA LYS A 227 7.45 -15.90 13.59
C LYS A 227 8.11 -16.14 14.95
N VAL A 228 8.56 -17.37 15.17
CA VAL A 228 9.39 -17.72 16.32
C VAL A 228 10.84 -17.80 15.84
N ALA A 229 11.71 -16.99 16.43
CA ALA A 229 13.13 -17.01 16.12
C ALA A 229 13.82 -18.25 16.74
N GLY A 230 15.05 -18.54 16.30
CA GLY A 230 15.80 -19.72 16.76
C GLY A 230 16.10 -19.74 18.27
N ASP A 231 16.15 -18.56 18.90
CA ASP A 231 16.30 -18.40 20.35
C ASP A 231 14.96 -18.48 21.13
N GLY A 232 13.85 -18.73 20.42
CA GLY A 232 12.51 -18.78 20.98
C GLY A 232 11.82 -17.43 21.17
N SER A 233 12.48 -16.30 20.86
CA SER A 233 11.82 -14.98 20.86
C SER A 233 10.77 -14.88 19.74
N LEU A 234 9.85 -13.91 19.85
CA LEU A 234 8.93 -13.59 18.76
C LEU A 234 9.52 -12.52 17.87
N LEU A 235 9.37 -12.73 16.56
CA LEU A 235 9.72 -11.79 15.52
C LEU A 235 8.41 -11.32 14.87
N VAL A 236 8.09 -10.05 15.04
CA VAL A 236 6.80 -9.46 14.67
C VAL A 236 6.99 -8.41 13.59
N ASN A 237 6.09 -8.36 12.62
CA ASN A 237 6.11 -7.35 11.57
C ASN A 237 6.00 -5.93 12.17
N SER A 238 6.85 -5.01 11.72
CA SER A 238 6.93 -3.64 12.27
C SER A 238 5.67 -2.80 12.05
N ILE A 239 4.74 -3.19 11.17
CA ILE A 239 3.42 -2.54 11.07
C ILE A 239 2.70 -2.56 12.43
N PHE A 240 2.78 -3.67 13.18
CA PHE A 240 2.20 -3.76 14.53
C PHE A 240 2.89 -2.85 15.55
N LYS A 241 4.12 -2.37 15.26
CA LYS A 241 4.86 -1.41 16.08
C LYS A 241 4.56 0.03 15.67
N TRP A 242 4.68 0.36 14.38
CA TRP A 242 4.47 1.73 13.89
C TRP A 242 3.02 2.16 14.07
N PHE A 243 2.08 1.28 13.75
CA PHE A 243 0.64 1.53 13.88
C PHE A 243 0.06 0.98 15.17
N ARG A 244 0.89 0.71 16.19
CA ARG A 244 0.46 0.13 17.47
C ARG A 244 -0.78 0.79 18.06
N VAL A 245 -0.85 2.12 18.00
CA VAL A 245 -1.96 2.93 18.54
C VAL A 245 -3.30 2.72 17.82
N ASP A 246 -3.27 2.14 16.62
CA ASP A 246 -4.47 1.74 15.88
C ASP A 246 -5.08 0.46 16.44
N PHE A 247 -4.27 -0.42 17.02
CA PHE A 247 -4.70 -1.68 17.63
C PHE A 247 -4.95 -1.54 19.14
N ALA A 248 -4.07 -0.85 19.86
CA ALA A 248 -4.16 -0.73 21.32
C ALA A 248 -3.31 0.41 21.92
N SER A 249 -3.61 0.77 23.17
CA SER A 249 -2.96 1.89 23.87
C SER A 249 -1.54 1.57 24.37
N THR A 250 -1.20 0.30 24.59
CA THR A 250 0.15 -0.15 24.99
C THR A 250 0.66 -1.29 24.10
N GLU A 251 1.96 -1.58 24.18
CA GLU A 251 2.57 -2.71 23.46
C GLU A 251 2.02 -4.04 23.96
N GLN A 252 1.85 -4.21 25.28
CA GLN A 252 1.28 -5.41 25.88
C GLN A 252 -0.15 -5.65 25.37
N GLN A 253 -0.97 -4.61 25.31
CA GLN A 253 -2.32 -4.73 24.78
C GLN A 253 -2.33 -5.02 23.27
N ALA A 254 -1.39 -4.46 22.50
CA ALA A 254 -1.27 -4.75 21.07
C ALA A 254 -0.85 -6.20 20.82
N LEU A 255 0.08 -6.73 21.61
CA LEU A 255 0.48 -8.15 21.55
C LEU A 255 -0.68 -9.07 21.96
N ARG A 256 -1.46 -8.68 22.98
CA ARG A 256 -2.67 -9.40 23.36
C ARG A 256 -3.73 -9.37 22.25
N TRP A 257 -3.93 -8.23 21.60
CA TRP A 257 -4.82 -8.13 20.44
C TRP A 257 -4.34 -9.04 19.31
N LEU A 258 -3.04 -9.00 18.99
CA LEU A 258 -2.44 -9.83 17.93
C LEU A 258 -2.56 -11.34 18.24
N SER A 259 -2.54 -11.73 19.52
CA SER A 259 -2.78 -13.12 19.93
C SER A 259 -4.16 -13.65 19.53
N GLY A 260 -5.17 -12.78 19.45
CA GLY A 260 -6.51 -13.12 18.98
C GLY A 260 -6.66 -13.08 17.46
N CYS A 261 -5.68 -12.51 16.75
CA CYS A 261 -5.70 -12.39 15.30
C CYS A 261 -5.02 -13.58 14.59
N VAL A 262 -4.07 -14.25 15.25
CA VAL A 262 -3.41 -15.44 14.70
C VAL A 262 -4.28 -16.68 14.88
N ASN A 263 -4.26 -17.59 13.90
CA ASN A 263 -5.08 -18.80 13.92
C ASN A 263 -4.36 -19.97 14.61
N ASN A 264 -3.03 -19.92 14.71
CA ASN A 264 -2.23 -20.96 15.35
C ASN A 264 -2.26 -20.82 16.88
N ALA A 265 -2.81 -21.80 17.58
CA ALA A 265 -2.95 -21.77 19.05
C ALA A 265 -1.60 -21.66 19.80
N SER A 266 -0.55 -22.32 19.32
CA SER A 266 0.79 -22.23 19.92
C SER A 266 1.38 -20.82 19.76
N LEU A 267 1.20 -20.22 18.58
CA LEU A 267 1.63 -18.85 18.31
C LEU A 267 0.82 -17.83 19.13
N SER A 268 -0.49 -18.03 19.24
CA SER A 268 -1.39 -17.24 20.08
C SER A 268 -0.92 -17.25 21.53
N GLN A 269 -0.63 -18.43 22.09
CA GLN A 269 -0.12 -18.54 23.46
C GLN A 269 1.24 -17.84 23.65
N LYS A 270 2.16 -17.94 22.67
CA LYS A 270 3.44 -17.22 22.73
C LYS A 270 3.25 -15.71 22.71
N LEU A 271 2.28 -15.19 21.95
CA LEU A 271 1.92 -13.76 21.94
C LEU A 271 1.30 -13.34 23.27
N LEU A 272 0.49 -14.19 23.90
CA LEU A 272 -0.01 -13.96 25.25
C LEU A 272 1.13 -13.91 26.28
N ASP A 273 2.09 -14.84 26.22
CA ASP A 273 3.27 -14.81 27.09
C ASP A 273 4.06 -13.50 26.90
N ALA A 274 4.25 -13.08 25.65
CA ALA A 274 4.90 -11.82 25.32
C ALA A 274 4.13 -10.61 25.86
N SER A 275 2.80 -10.61 25.77
CA SER A 275 1.95 -9.56 26.34
C SER A 275 2.08 -9.44 27.86
N LEU A 276 2.50 -10.51 28.54
CA LEU A 276 2.76 -10.56 29.98
C LEU A 276 4.24 -10.34 30.33
N GLY A 277 5.09 -9.99 29.36
CA GLY A 277 6.53 -9.80 29.55
C GLY A 277 7.32 -11.10 29.82
N LYS A 278 6.71 -12.27 29.58
CA LYS A 278 7.34 -13.59 29.79
C LYS A 278 8.15 -14.06 28.57
N ARG A 279 8.06 -13.35 27.45
CA ARG A 279 8.75 -13.66 26.20
C ARG A 279 9.21 -12.37 25.54
N SER A 280 10.45 -12.37 25.04
CA SER A 280 10.98 -11.25 24.27
C SER A 280 10.33 -11.15 22.89
N VAL A 281 10.18 -9.92 22.41
CA VAL A 281 9.66 -9.58 21.09
C VAL A 281 10.65 -8.66 20.40
N SER A 282 10.96 -8.97 19.15
CA SER A 282 11.66 -8.09 18.23
C SER A 282 10.75 -7.74 17.06
N TYR A 283 10.99 -6.59 16.44
CA TYR A 283 10.23 -6.14 15.28
C TYR A 283 11.12 -6.02 14.06
N GLU A 284 10.67 -6.58 12.94
CA GLU A 284 11.39 -6.51 11.67
C GLU A 284 10.51 -5.99 10.54
N TYR A 285 11.18 -5.46 9.51
CA TYR A 285 10.52 -5.08 8.27
C TYR A 285 11.54 -5.11 7.14
N ASP A 286 11.33 -6.00 6.20
CA ASP A 286 12.10 -6.07 4.97
C ASP A 286 11.55 -5.06 3.96
N TRP A 287 12.29 -3.96 3.81
CA TRP A 287 11.98 -2.87 2.91
C TRP A 287 12.36 -3.15 1.45
N THR A 288 12.99 -4.28 1.15
CA THR A 288 13.33 -4.67 -0.23
C THR A 288 12.08 -4.62 -1.10
N LEU A 289 12.21 -4.03 -2.29
CA LEU A 289 11.11 -3.96 -3.26
C LEU A 289 10.54 -5.36 -3.50
N ASN A 290 9.22 -5.49 -3.46
CA ASN A 290 8.53 -6.76 -3.69
C ASN A 290 8.45 -7.13 -5.18
N ALA A 291 9.55 -6.97 -5.92
CA ALA A 291 9.64 -7.34 -7.32
C ALA A 291 9.81 -8.85 -7.52
N MET A 292 9.13 -9.38 -8.53
CA MET A 292 9.44 -10.68 -9.12
C MET A 292 10.60 -10.48 -10.10
N TRP A 293 11.81 -10.76 -9.63
CA TRP A 293 12.96 -10.86 -10.52
C TRP A 293 12.91 -12.23 -11.19
N VAL A 294 12.91 -12.26 -12.53
CA VAL A 294 13.38 -13.45 -13.22
C VAL A 294 14.85 -13.59 -12.84
N GLU A 295 15.23 -14.67 -12.16
CA GLU A 295 16.65 -14.96 -11.95
C GLU A 295 17.29 -14.94 -13.34
N LYS A 296 18.18 -13.98 -13.58
CA LYS A 296 19.04 -14.02 -14.77
C LYS A 296 19.74 -15.37 -14.69
N LEU A 297 19.36 -16.31 -15.55
CA LEU A 297 20.14 -17.51 -15.79
C LEU A 297 21.54 -17.02 -16.10
N GLU A 298 22.49 -17.31 -15.21
CA GLU A 298 23.90 -17.16 -15.53
C GLU A 298 24.15 -18.05 -16.74
N ILE A 299 24.23 -17.43 -17.93
CA ILE A 299 24.69 -18.13 -19.13
C ILE A 299 26.16 -18.40 -18.87
N PRO A 300 26.61 -19.67 -18.71
CA PRO A 300 28.02 -19.95 -18.55
C PRO A 300 28.74 -19.44 -19.79
N GLU A 301 29.77 -18.62 -19.59
CA GLU A 301 30.63 -18.21 -20.70
C GLU A 301 31.09 -19.46 -21.46
N VAL A 302 30.66 -19.59 -22.71
CA VAL A 302 31.22 -20.58 -23.62
C VAL A 302 32.65 -20.12 -23.90
N THR A 303 33.60 -20.62 -23.11
CA THR A 303 35.01 -20.48 -23.44
C THR A 303 35.22 -21.16 -24.78
N SER A 304 35.51 -20.35 -25.81
CA SER A 304 35.94 -20.81 -27.11
C SER A 304 37.29 -21.54 -26.96
N ARG A 305 37.25 -22.85 -26.66
CA ARG A 305 38.40 -23.72 -26.90
C ARG A 305 38.53 -23.85 -28.41
N GLY A 306 39.54 -23.16 -28.93
CA GLY A 306 39.87 -23.11 -30.33
C GLY A 306 39.98 -24.51 -30.94
N MET A 307 39.33 -24.66 -32.09
CA MET A 307 39.84 -25.53 -33.14
C MET A 307 41.25 -25.06 -33.49
N LYS A 308 42.25 -25.87 -33.14
CA LYS A 308 43.49 -25.93 -33.93
C LYS A 308 43.46 -27.22 -34.72
N GLN A 309 43.70 -27.03 -36.01
CA GLN A 309 43.97 -28.04 -37.03
C GLN A 309 45.08 -29.00 -36.61
#